data_AF-A0A9Q7R5L1-F1
#
_entry.id   AF-A0A9Q7R5L1-F1
#
_cell.length_a   1.000
_cell.length_b   1.000
_cell.length_c   1.000
_cell.angle_alpha   90.00
_cell.angle_beta   90.00
_cell.angle_gamma   90.00
#
_symmetry.space_group_name_H-M   'P 1'
#
loop_
_entity.id
_entity.type
_entity.pdbx_description
1 polymer ?
#
loop_
_entity_poly.entity_id
_entity_poly.type
_entity_poly.pdbx_seq_one_letter_code
_entity_poly.pdbx_strand_id
1 'polypeptide(L)'
;MSDTDQNDQEIRPAGEKLQKVLARIGVGSRRDVESWISQGRIKVNGKEATLGLRVDLHDAISIDGKVIKREEAAESVRRVIMYNKPDGEICTRDDPEGRPTVFDKLPRPREGRWINIGRLDINTTGLLMFTTDGELANRLMHPSYEMDREYAVRVRGEVDDEMIERLKAGVMLEDGPAKFTDIQQAPGGEGFNHWYHCVVMEGRNREVRRLWESQGLVVSRLKRVRFGPVFLNSDLPMGRWREMSQYEVDVLSAEVGLTPVAMPQLNAKSKDKLERMQRKSSRPVGKSERVRTLRPANGSAATPRVSREPQIEGERPGRKPAARPDGERGSRAPRPATGRGTPVADRPADTKRPAKPAPKSKRPSLVLDKDAPSGKRRGAPAGSGQRPGFGRRKPE
;
A
#
# COMPACT_ATOMS: atom_id res chain seq x y z
N MET A 1 -59.44 31.08 8.33
CA MET A 1 -58.24 31.41 7.53
C MET A 1 -57.18 30.41 7.91
N SER A 2 -56.91 29.52 6.97
CA SER A 2 -55.93 28.44 7.00
C SER A 2 -54.52 29.00 6.92
N ASP A 3 -53.60 28.47 7.73
CA ASP A 3 -52.22 28.27 7.31
C ASP A 3 -51.72 27.00 7.99
N THR A 4 -51.71 25.92 7.19
CA THR A 4 -51.10 24.64 7.53
C THR A 4 -49.68 24.69 6.98
N ASP A 5 -48.72 24.97 7.85
CA ASP A 5 -47.30 24.77 7.55
C ASP A 5 -47.06 23.26 7.43
N GLN A 6 -47.06 22.75 6.20
CA GLN A 6 -46.65 21.39 5.89
C GLN A 6 -45.14 21.30 6.05
N ASN A 7 -44.73 20.69 7.16
CA ASN A 7 -43.37 20.31 7.45
C ASN A 7 -42.89 19.27 6.42
N ASP A 8 -42.16 19.74 5.41
CA ASP A 8 -41.51 18.93 4.37
C ASP A 8 -40.30 18.20 5.01
N GLN A 9 -40.59 17.14 5.77
CA GLN A 9 -39.55 16.23 6.24
C GLN A 9 -39.00 15.45 5.05
N GLU A 10 -37.90 15.94 4.52
CA GLU A 10 -37.07 15.32 3.49
C GLU A 10 -36.81 13.83 3.82
N ILE A 11 -37.57 12.93 3.20
CA ILE A 11 -37.42 11.48 3.37
C ILE A 11 -36.07 11.09 2.77
N ARG A 12 -35.03 11.05 3.60
CA ARG A 12 -33.73 10.49 3.20
C ARG A 12 -33.98 9.04 2.80
N PRO A 13 -33.73 8.62 1.55
CA PRO A 13 -33.99 7.25 1.15
C PRO A 13 -33.15 6.31 2.03
N ALA A 14 -33.81 5.36 2.68
CA ALA A 14 -33.18 4.41 3.60
C ALA A 14 -32.15 3.54 2.86
N GLY A 15 -31.12 3.09 3.58
CA GLY A 15 -30.06 2.22 3.04
C GLY A 15 -28.85 2.97 2.47
N GLU A 16 -27.82 2.20 2.12
CA GLU A 16 -26.54 2.71 1.64
C GLU A 16 -26.39 2.46 0.13
N LYS A 17 -25.73 3.38 -0.60
CA LYS A 17 -25.51 3.24 -2.04
C LYS A 17 -24.81 1.89 -2.34
N LEU A 18 -25.34 1.13 -3.31
CA LEU A 18 -24.86 -0.21 -3.67
C LEU A 18 -23.35 -0.25 -3.92
N GLN A 19 -22.81 0.72 -4.65
CA GLN A 19 -21.37 0.81 -4.92
C GLN A 19 -20.52 1.05 -3.67
N LYS A 20 -21.08 1.72 -2.65
CA LYS A 20 -20.39 1.93 -1.38
C LYS A 20 -20.36 0.63 -0.56
N VAL A 21 -21.48 -0.10 -0.53
CA VAL A 21 -21.57 -1.41 0.14
C VAL A 21 -20.60 -2.40 -0.46
N LEU A 22 -20.63 -2.59 -1.80
CA LEU A 22 -19.76 -3.53 -2.49
C LEU A 22 -18.27 -3.16 -2.42
N ALA A 23 -17.95 -1.86 -2.43
CA ALA A 23 -16.58 -1.41 -2.26
C ALA A 23 -16.04 -1.61 -0.83
N ARG A 24 -16.91 -1.55 0.19
CA ARG A 24 -16.54 -1.78 1.60
C ARG A 24 -16.16 -3.25 1.85
N ILE A 25 -16.93 -4.19 1.32
CA ILE A 25 -16.64 -5.63 1.45
C ILE A 25 -15.51 -6.10 0.51
N GLY A 26 -14.94 -5.20 -0.30
CA GLY A 26 -13.73 -5.46 -1.06
C GLY A 26 -13.93 -6.06 -2.46
N VAL A 27 -15.15 -6.08 -3.01
CA VAL A 27 -15.41 -6.63 -4.36
C VAL A 27 -14.71 -5.81 -5.46
N GLY A 28 -14.66 -4.49 -5.31
CA GLY A 28 -14.04 -3.58 -6.29
C GLY A 28 -13.95 -2.14 -5.78
N SER A 29 -13.45 -1.23 -6.61
CA SER A 29 -13.58 0.20 -6.32
C SER A 29 -15.03 0.65 -6.55
N ARG A 30 -15.42 1.82 -6.01
CA ARG A 30 -16.77 2.37 -6.23
C ARG A 30 -17.06 2.55 -7.73
N ARG A 31 -16.06 2.99 -8.51
CA ARG A 31 -16.18 3.21 -9.96
C ARG A 31 -16.28 1.90 -10.73
N ASP A 32 -15.54 0.87 -10.33
CA ASP A 32 -15.65 -0.45 -10.94
C ASP A 32 -17.05 -1.01 -10.76
N VAL A 33 -17.61 -0.85 -9.55
CA VAL A 33 -18.97 -1.28 -9.25
C VAL A 33 -19.99 -0.46 -10.05
N GLU A 34 -19.84 0.86 -10.16
CA GLU A 34 -20.71 1.69 -11.02
C GLU A 34 -20.66 1.26 -12.50
N SER A 35 -19.48 0.90 -13.00
CA SER A 35 -19.32 0.33 -14.33
C SER A 35 -20.06 -1.00 -14.47
N TRP A 36 -19.94 -1.90 -13.50
CA TRP A 36 -20.65 -3.19 -13.49
C TRP A 36 -22.18 -3.05 -13.38
N ILE A 37 -22.66 -2.06 -12.61
CA ILE A 37 -24.08 -1.70 -12.56
C ILE A 37 -24.55 -1.28 -13.96
N SER A 38 -23.80 -0.39 -14.60
CA SER A 38 -24.13 0.11 -15.96
C SER A 38 -24.11 -0.98 -17.02
N GLN A 39 -23.35 -2.06 -16.79
CA GLN A 39 -23.27 -3.25 -17.65
C GLN A 39 -24.35 -4.30 -17.34
N GLY A 40 -25.25 -4.07 -16.37
CA GLY A 40 -26.30 -5.04 -15.99
C GLY A 40 -25.76 -6.29 -15.26
N ARG A 41 -24.50 -6.27 -14.81
CA ARG A 41 -23.84 -7.43 -14.19
C ARG A 41 -24.28 -7.69 -12.75
N ILE A 42 -24.88 -6.69 -12.11
CA ILE A 42 -25.26 -6.74 -10.70
C ILE A 42 -26.78 -6.82 -10.59
N LYS A 43 -27.27 -7.78 -9.80
CA LYS A 43 -28.68 -7.93 -9.46
C LYS A 43 -28.89 -7.81 -7.96
N VAL A 44 -29.93 -7.08 -7.56
CA VAL A 44 -30.41 -6.95 -6.18
C VAL A 44 -31.81 -7.57 -6.11
N ASN A 45 -32.00 -8.55 -5.23
CA ASN A 45 -33.25 -9.33 -5.11
C ASN A 45 -33.74 -9.89 -6.46
N GLY A 46 -32.80 -10.32 -7.31
CA GLY A 46 -33.09 -10.87 -8.63
C GLY A 46 -33.37 -9.85 -9.74
N LYS A 47 -33.45 -8.55 -9.43
CA LYS A 47 -33.66 -7.47 -10.41
C LYS A 47 -32.33 -6.77 -10.73
N GLU A 48 -32.14 -6.33 -11.97
CA GLU A 48 -30.94 -5.58 -12.38
C GLU A 48 -30.82 -4.28 -11.58
N ALA A 49 -29.61 -4.03 -11.06
CA ALA A 49 -29.32 -2.83 -10.31
C ALA A 49 -29.22 -1.62 -11.24
N THR A 50 -29.65 -0.45 -10.77
CA THR A 50 -29.48 0.83 -11.46
C THR A 50 -28.49 1.72 -10.70
N LEU A 51 -27.88 2.67 -11.41
CA LEU A 51 -26.97 3.64 -10.78
C LEU A 51 -27.72 4.47 -9.74
N GLY A 52 -27.16 4.57 -8.54
CA GLY A 52 -27.79 5.28 -7.42
C GLY A 52 -28.67 4.42 -6.52
N LEU A 53 -28.91 3.14 -6.89
CA LEU A 53 -29.65 2.20 -6.04
C LEU A 53 -29.04 2.11 -4.63
N ARG A 54 -29.91 2.18 -3.63
CA ARG A 54 -29.58 1.97 -2.23
C ARG A 54 -30.04 0.60 -1.80
N VAL A 55 -29.24 -0.04 -0.94
CA VAL A 55 -29.52 -1.37 -0.41
C VAL A 55 -29.43 -1.38 1.10
N ASP A 56 -30.26 -2.20 1.73
CA ASP A 56 -30.27 -2.47 3.17
C ASP A 56 -29.55 -3.79 3.50
N LEU A 57 -29.58 -4.27 4.75
CA LEU A 57 -28.95 -5.53 5.17
C LEU A 57 -29.70 -6.80 4.74
N HIS A 58 -30.96 -6.68 4.33
CA HIS A 58 -31.83 -7.80 3.94
C HIS A 58 -31.78 -8.08 2.43
N ASP A 59 -31.36 -7.12 1.62
CA ASP A 59 -31.23 -7.26 0.17
C ASP A 59 -30.22 -8.33 -0.33
N ALA A 60 -30.67 -9.31 -1.10
CA ALA A 60 -29.79 -10.29 -1.73
C ALA A 60 -29.06 -9.69 -2.95
N ILE A 61 -27.75 -9.49 -2.84
CA ILE A 61 -26.91 -8.97 -3.95
C ILE A 61 -26.22 -10.13 -4.67
N SER A 62 -26.24 -10.11 -6.00
CA SER A 62 -25.49 -11.04 -6.84
C SER A 62 -24.75 -10.31 -7.96
N ILE A 63 -23.57 -10.82 -8.33
CA ILE A 63 -22.73 -10.29 -9.39
C ILE A 63 -22.42 -11.46 -10.34
N ASP A 64 -22.76 -11.31 -11.62
CA ASP A 64 -22.63 -12.37 -12.63
C ASP A 64 -23.25 -13.71 -12.17
N GLY A 65 -24.39 -13.65 -11.48
CA GLY A 65 -25.10 -14.82 -10.94
C GLY A 65 -24.53 -15.42 -9.64
N LYS A 66 -23.41 -14.90 -9.12
CA LYS A 66 -22.85 -15.31 -7.82
C LYS A 66 -23.39 -14.44 -6.69
N VAL A 67 -24.07 -15.04 -5.73
CA VAL A 67 -24.58 -14.33 -4.54
C VAL A 67 -23.41 -13.91 -3.66
N ILE A 68 -23.37 -12.63 -3.32
CA ILE A 68 -22.38 -12.06 -2.41
C ILE A 68 -22.91 -12.21 -0.99
N LYS A 69 -22.25 -13.04 -0.19
CA LYS A 69 -22.54 -13.13 1.24
C LYS A 69 -22.15 -11.80 1.88
N ARG A 70 -23.15 -11.09 2.38
CA ARG A 70 -22.96 -10.03 3.35
C ARG A 70 -23.05 -10.72 4.68
N GLU A 71 -21.91 -11.12 5.23
CA GLU A 71 -21.86 -11.40 6.66
C GLU A 71 -22.46 -10.18 7.34
N GLU A 72 -23.41 -10.40 8.27
CA GLU A 72 -23.95 -9.33 9.11
C GLU A 72 -22.79 -8.45 9.49
N ALA A 73 -22.93 -7.14 9.30
CA ALA A 73 -21.87 -6.19 9.54
C ALA A 73 -21.44 -6.25 11.01
N ALA A 74 -20.66 -7.26 11.37
CA ALA A 74 -19.77 -7.28 12.49
C ALA A 74 -18.97 -6.01 12.28
N GLU A 75 -19.20 -5.04 13.17
CA GLU A 75 -18.73 -3.67 13.10
C GLU A 75 -17.41 -3.63 12.35
N SER A 76 -17.45 -3.09 11.12
CA SER A 76 -16.34 -3.22 10.20
C SER A 76 -15.10 -2.70 10.89
N VAL A 77 -14.18 -3.60 11.20
CA VAL A 77 -13.04 -3.31 12.04
C VAL A 77 -12.27 -2.17 11.43
N ARG A 78 -12.16 -1.06 12.17
CA ARG A 78 -11.36 0.08 11.74
C ARG A 78 -9.90 -0.24 11.98
N ARG A 79 -9.22 -0.64 10.92
CA ARG A 79 -7.78 -0.89 10.94
C ARG A 79 -7.07 0.26 10.27
N VAL A 80 -5.93 0.66 10.80
CA VAL A 80 -5.10 1.72 10.22
C VAL A 80 -3.65 1.25 10.19
N ILE A 81 -3.01 1.39 9.04
CA ILE A 81 -1.59 1.13 8.84
C ILE A 81 -0.87 2.45 8.59
N MET A 82 0.24 2.64 9.29
CA MET A 82 1.25 3.64 8.96
C MET A 82 2.30 3.02 8.05
N TYR A 83 2.61 3.71 6.96
CA TYR A 83 3.62 3.31 6.00
C TYR A 83 4.64 4.44 5.83
N ASN A 84 5.92 4.13 5.96
CA ASN A 84 6.98 5.06 5.60
C ASN A 84 7.30 4.87 4.12
N LYS A 85 6.58 5.58 3.26
CA LYS A 85 6.65 5.45 1.80
C LYS A 85 8.06 5.79 1.29
N PRO A 86 8.69 4.92 0.49
CA PRO A 86 9.93 5.23 -0.19
C PRO A 86 9.70 6.09 -1.45
N ASP A 87 10.77 6.63 -2.02
CA ASP A 87 10.72 7.18 -3.37
C ASP A 87 10.55 6.04 -4.42
N GLY A 88 10.03 6.38 -5.58
CA GLY A 88 9.83 5.44 -6.69
C GLY A 88 8.51 4.64 -6.65
N GLU A 89 7.73 4.75 -5.58
CA GLU A 89 6.40 4.10 -5.49
C GLU A 89 5.26 5.08 -5.78
N ILE A 90 4.22 4.62 -6.47
CA ILE A 90 3.02 5.41 -6.81
C ILE A 90 1.85 5.08 -5.90
N CYS A 91 1.10 6.10 -5.48
CA CYS A 91 -0.14 5.97 -4.72
C CYS A 91 -1.35 5.63 -5.62
N THR A 92 -1.26 4.55 -6.40
CA THR A 92 -2.36 3.99 -7.20
C THR A 92 -2.48 2.50 -6.96
N ARG A 93 -3.67 1.94 -7.18
CA ARG A 93 -3.91 0.48 -7.08
C ARG A 93 -3.56 -0.25 -8.37
N ASP A 94 -3.71 0.44 -9.48
CA ASP A 94 -3.44 -0.06 -10.80
C ASP A 94 -2.68 1.03 -11.55
N ASP A 95 -1.50 0.67 -12.05
CA ASP A 95 -0.63 1.55 -12.82
C ASP A 95 -0.44 0.94 -14.21
N PRO A 96 -0.95 1.59 -15.28
CA PRO A 96 -0.84 1.06 -16.64
C PRO A 96 0.60 0.84 -17.12
N GLU A 97 1.56 1.58 -16.55
CA GLU A 97 2.99 1.47 -16.85
C GLU A 97 3.71 0.38 -16.02
N GLY A 98 3.00 -0.29 -15.11
CA GLY A 98 3.55 -1.36 -14.28
C GLY A 98 4.58 -0.91 -13.24
N ARG A 99 4.55 0.37 -12.83
CA ARG A 99 5.48 0.91 -11.82
C ARG A 99 5.12 0.39 -10.42
N PRO A 100 6.10 0.28 -9.49
CA PRO A 100 5.84 -0.18 -8.13
C PRO A 100 4.76 0.65 -7.43
N THR A 101 3.82 -0.02 -6.77
CA THR A 101 2.73 0.63 -6.05
C THR A 101 2.94 0.56 -4.54
N VAL A 102 2.39 1.54 -3.83
CA VAL A 102 2.38 1.53 -2.36
C VAL A 102 1.60 0.36 -1.75
N PHE A 103 0.80 -0.37 -2.54
CA PHE A 103 -0.01 -1.51 -2.07
C PHE A 103 0.75 -2.84 -2.13
N ASP A 104 1.82 -2.93 -2.94
CA ASP A 104 2.54 -4.18 -3.21
C ASP A 104 3.14 -4.81 -1.95
N LYS A 105 3.53 -3.97 -0.99
CA LYS A 105 4.21 -4.37 0.26
C LYS A 105 3.28 -4.45 1.48
N LEU A 106 1.99 -4.13 1.32
CA LEU A 106 1.03 -4.11 2.43
C LEU A 106 0.47 -5.52 2.69
N PRO A 107 0.14 -5.86 3.94
CA PRO A 107 -0.47 -7.14 4.27
C PRO A 107 -1.88 -7.18 3.67
N ARG A 108 -2.36 -8.31 3.16
CA ARG A 108 -3.75 -8.39 2.71
C ARG A 108 -4.68 -8.38 3.94
N PRO A 109 -5.67 -7.46 4.02
CA PRO A 109 -6.64 -7.49 5.09
C PRO A 109 -7.54 -8.74 4.93
N ARG A 110 -8.09 -9.25 6.05
CA ARG A 110 -9.00 -10.40 6.01
C ARG A 110 -10.31 -10.07 5.31
N GLU A 111 -10.80 -8.87 5.59
CA GLU A 111 -12.04 -8.32 5.06
C GLU A 111 -11.77 -6.93 4.49
N GLY A 112 -12.51 -6.58 3.44
CA GLY A 112 -12.40 -5.29 2.78
C GLY A 112 -11.05 -5.07 2.08
N ARG A 113 -10.61 -3.82 2.02
CA ARG A 113 -9.42 -3.41 1.28
C ARG A 113 -8.76 -2.17 1.90
N TRP A 114 -7.45 -2.03 1.73
CA TRP A 114 -6.74 -0.81 2.17
C TRP A 114 -7.07 0.42 1.32
N ILE A 115 -7.44 1.50 1.96
CA ILE A 115 -7.72 2.80 1.34
C ILE A 115 -6.60 3.73 1.78
N ASN A 116 -5.84 4.29 0.85
CA ASN A 116 -4.82 5.28 1.15
C ASN A 116 -5.47 6.59 1.64
N ILE A 117 -4.91 7.18 2.69
CA ILE A 117 -5.30 8.47 3.24
C ILE A 117 -4.38 9.53 2.64
N GLY A 118 -4.93 10.22 1.64
CA GLY A 118 -4.19 11.15 0.79
C GLY A 118 -3.26 10.44 -0.20
N ARG A 119 -2.45 11.23 -0.90
CA ARG A 119 -1.44 10.75 -1.85
C ARG A 119 -0.11 11.42 -1.56
N LEU A 120 0.97 10.75 -1.91
CA LEU A 120 2.30 11.33 -2.00
C LEU A 120 2.81 11.13 -3.42
N ASP A 121 3.54 12.11 -3.94
CA ASP A 121 4.17 11.99 -5.25
C ASP A 121 5.18 10.84 -5.27
N ILE A 122 5.50 10.37 -6.47
CA ILE A 122 6.49 9.30 -6.68
C ILE A 122 7.85 9.63 -6.03
N ASN A 123 8.27 10.90 -6.08
CA ASN A 123 9.54 11.40 -5.52
C ASN A 123 9.41 11.94 -4.09
N THR A 124 8.25 11.75 -3.44
CA THR A 124 8.01 12.19 -2.08
C THR A 124 7.99 10.98 -1.15
N THR A 125 8.72 11.12 -0.04
CA THR A 125 8.91 10.07 0.96
C THR A 125 8.11 10.36 2.23
N GLY A 126 8.04 9.39 3.14
CA GLY A 126 7.54 9.61 4.49
C GLY A 126 6.14 9.05 4.74
N LEU A 127 5.45 9.61 5.73
CA LEU A 127 4.23 9.04 6.27
C LEU A 127 3.11 8.97 5.23
N LEU A 128 2.62 7.78 4.95
CA LEU A 128 1.39 7.51 4.24
C LEU A 128 0.56 6.55 5.09
N MET A 129 -0.72 6.88 5.30
CA MET A 129 -1.60 6.03 6.09
C MET A 129 -2.58 5.28 5.18
N PHE A 130 -3.00 4.11 5.64
CA PHE A 130 -4.00 3.30 4.99
C PHE A 130 -5.05 2.87 6.00
N THR A 131 -6.31 2.80 5.61
CA THR A 131 -7.38 2.29 6.48
C THR A 131 -8.32 1.35 5.73
N THR A 132 -8.96 0.43 6.45
CA THR A 132 -10.08 -0.37 5.94
C THR A 132 -11.40 0.41 5.94
N ASP A 133 -11.48 1.51 6.69
CA ASP A 133 -12.70 2.32 6.81
C ASP A 133 -12.69 3.52 5.85
N GLY A 134 -13.57 3.46 4.85
CA GLY A 134 -13.71 4.52 3.86
C GLY A 134 -14.29 5.83 4.42
N GLU A 135 -15.02 5.78 5.54
CA GLU A 135 -15.53 7.00 6.19
C GLU A 135 -14.40 7.74 6.89
N LEU A 136 -13.57 7.03 7.68
CA LEU A 136 -12.35 7.60 8.27
C LEU A 136 -11.45 8.21 7.20
N ALA A 137 -11.19 7.46 6.12
CA ALA A 137 -10.37 7.95 5.01
C ALA A 137 -10.94 9.24 4.40
N ASN A 138 -12.25 9.29 4.17
CA ASN A 138 -12.92 10.45 3.60
C ASN A 138 -12.79 11.67 4.51
N ARG A 139 -13.09 11.53 5.81
CA ARG A 139 -13.01 12.66 6.75
C ARG A 139 -11.60 13.21 6.90
N LEU A 140 -10.59 12.33 7.03
CA LEU A 140 -9.19 12.76 7.11
C LEU A 140 -8.67 13.45 5.84
N MET A 141 -9.25 13.14 4.67
CA MET A 141 -8.87 13.76 3.40
C MET A 141 -9.71 14.99 3.06
N HIS A 142 -10.88 15.16 3.66
CA HIS A 142 -11.81 16.21 3.27
C HIS A 142 -11.33 17.57 3.81
N PRO A 143 -11.29 18.64 2.98
CA PRO A 143 -10.77 19.95 3.39
C PRO A 143 -11.45 20.54 4.63
N SER A 144 -12.72 20.23 4.88
CA SER A 144 -13.47 20.75 6.04
C SER A 144 -12.93 20.34 7.39
N TYR A 145 -12.13 19.27 7.47
CA TYR A 145 -11.52 18.83 8.73
C TYR A 145 -10.13 19.43 8.93
N GLU A 146 -9.65 20.24 7.98
CA GLU A 146 -8.43 21.04 8.10
C GLU A 146 -7.24 20.27 8.67
N MET A 147 -7.08 19.01 8.25
CA MET A 147 -6.01 18.16 8.73
C MET A 147 -4.67 18.71 8.28
N ASP A 148 -3.83 19.10 9.22
CA ASP A 148 -2.52 19.63 8.90
C ASP A 148 -1.55 18.53 8.44
N ARG A 149 -0.59 18.91 7.59
CA ARG A 149 0.47 18.04 7.12
C ARG A 149 1.79 18.75 7.29
N GLU A 150 2.72 18.08 7.97
CA GLU A 150 4.05 18.60 8.18
C GLU A 150 5.05 17.86 7.28
N TYR A 151 5.89 18.64 6.62
CA TYR A 151 6.92 18.18 5.72
C TYR A 151 8.29 18.65 6.19
N ALA A 152 9.24 17.72 6.28
CA ALA A 152 10.65 18.05 6.29
C ALA A 152 11.12 18.23 4.85
N VAL A 153 11.56 19.45 4.53
CA VAL A 153 11.92 19.91 3.19
C VAL A 153 13.40 20.28 3.18
N ARG A 154 14.15 19.77 2.19
CA ARG A 154 15.51 20.24 1.93
C ARG A 154 15.52 21.14 0.72
N VAL A 155 15.73 22.42 0.95
CA VAL A 155 15.73 23.47 -0.07
C VAL A 155 17.17 23.74 -0.51
N ARG A 156 17.38 23.96 -1.81
CA ARG A 156 18.64 24.38 -2.40
C ARG A 156 18.56 25.86 -2.75
N GLY A 157 19.34 26.68 -2.09
CA GLY A 157 19.25 28.14 -2.16
C GLY A 157 19.46 28.79 -0.81
N GLU A 158 19.82 30.08 -0.84
CA GLU A 158 19.74 30.94 0.34
C GLU A 158 18.29 31.33 0.57
N VAL A 159 17.84 31.21 1.82
CA VAL A 159 16.50 31.58 2.24
C VAL A 159 16.66 32.75 3.20
N ASP A 160 16.12 33.89 2.83
CA ASP A 160 16.06 35.06 3.70
C ASP A 160 14.78 35.03 4.55
N ASP A 161 14.76 35.82 5.63
CA ASP A 161 13.60 35.91 6.52
C ASP A 161 12.39 36.53 5.80
N GLU A 162 12.61 37.42 4.83
CA GLU A 162 11.55 38.03 4.02
C GLU A 162 10.80 37.00 3.16
N MET A 163 11.49 36.04 2.56
CA MET A 163 10.90 34.93 1.82
C MET A 163 10.02 34.08 2.73
N ILE A 164 10.48 33.80 3.96
CA ILE A 164 9.71 33.05 4.95
C ILE A 164 8.41 33.78 5.28
N GLU A 165 8.49 35.08 5.54
CA GLU A 165 7.30 35.89 5.83
C GLU A 165 6.34 35.98 4.63
N ARG A 166 6.85 36.14 3.40
CA ARG A 166 6.03 36.09 2.18
C ARG A 166 5.30 34.74 2.03
N LEU A 167 6.00 33.65 2.27
CA LEU A 167 5.43 32.30 2.19
C LEU A 167 4.37 32.01 3.26
N LYS A 168 4.48 32.63 4.44
CA LYS A 168 3.49 32.55 5.52
C LYS A 168 2.30 33.48 5.30
N ALA A 169 2.52 34.67 4.74
CA ALA A 169 1.46 35.59 4.35
C ALA A 169 0.60 35.02 3.20
N GLY A 170 1.26 34.32 2.27
CA GLY A 170 0.65 33.61 1.16
C GLY A 170 1.05 34.20 -0.19
N VAL A 171 1.13 33.32 -1.18
CA VAL A 171 1.59 33.62 -2.53
C VAL A 171 0.59 33.11 -3.57
N MET A 172 0.53 33.77 -4.71
CA MET A 172 -0.31 33.34 -5.82
C MET A 172 0.38 32.23 -6.61
N LEU A 173 -0.24 31.04 -6.62
CA LEU A 173 0.14 29.94 -7.50
C LEU A 173 -0.83 29.86 -8.69
N GLU A 174 -0.50 29.03 -9.69
CA GLU A 174 -1.30 28.85 -10.91
C GLU A 174 -2.77 28.45 -10.64
N ASP A 175 -3.00 27.66 -9.58
CA ASP A 175 -4.31 27.16 -9.15
C ASP A 175 -4.93 27.98 -8.00
N GLY A 176 -4.38 29.17 -7.69
CA GLY A 176 -4.89 30.09 -6.68
C GLY A 176 -3.94 30.38 -5.51
N PRO A 177 -4.35 31.20 -4.53
CA PRO A 177 -3.50 31.54 -3.38
C PRO A 177 -3.16 30.32 -2.53
N ALA A 178 -1.93 30.24 -2.01
CA ALA A 178 -1.46 29.18 -1.12
C ALA A 178 -0.45 29.75 -0.11
N LYS A 179 -0.32 29.10 1.05
CA LYS A 179 0.62 29.54 2.09
C LYS A 179 1.09 28.37 2.95
N PHE A 180 2.23 28.54 3.61
CA PHE A 180 2.58 27.71 4.75
C PHE A 180 1.92 28.28 6.01
N THR A 181 1.33 27.42 6.83
CA THR A 181 0.82 27.83 8.15
C THR A 181 1.98 28.07 9.10
N ASP A 182 3.03 27.25 9.00
CA ASP A 182 4.24 27.38 9.79
C ASP A 182 5.46 26.94 8.98
N ILE A 183 6.58 27.61 9.22
CA ILE A 183 7.89 27.33 8.64
C ILE A 183 8.91 27.46 9.75
N GLN A 184 9.61 26.38 10.04
CA GLN A 184 10.66 26.34 11.06
C GLN A 184 11.95 25.82 10.43
N GLN A 185 13.05 26.56 10.62
CA GLN A 185 14.35 26.07 10.17
C GLN A 185 14.78 24.90 11.05
N ALA A 186 15.11 23.77 10.41
CA ALA A 186 15.57 22.58 11.12
C ALA A 186 17.10 22.61 11.26
N PRO A 187 17.66 22.14 12.38
CA PRO A 187 19.09 21.90 12.47
C PRO A 187 19.54 20.92 11.38
N GLY A 188 20.59 21.29 10.67
CA GLY A 188 21.14 20.48 9.59
C GLY A 188 21.03 21.17 8.23
N GLY A 189 22.14 21.10 7.51
CA GLY A 189 22.34 21.81 6.25
C GLY A 189 23.83 22.03 6.10
N GLU A 190 24.39 21.63 4.96
CA GLU A 190 25.80 21.85 4.65
C GLU A 190 25.86 22.71 3.40
N GLY A 191 26.56 23.85 3.50
CA GLY A 191 26.65 24.84 2.44
C GLY A 191 25.27 25.32 1.99
N PHE A 192 25.03 25.24 0.68
CA PHE A 192 23.87 25.84 0.00
C PHE A 192 22.54 25.03 0.12
N ASN A 193 22.46 24.10 1.07
CA ASN A 193 21.26 23.29 1.28
C ASN A 193 20.80 23.38 2.74
N HIS A 194 19.56 23.82 2.95
CA HIS A 194 18.99 24.01 4.28
C HIS A 194 17.74 23.14 4.46
N TRP A 195 17.50 22.70 5.70
CA TRP A 195 16.30 21.96 6.06
C TRP A 195 15.27 22.86 6.73
N TYR A 196 14.01 22.67 6.36
CA TYR A 196 12.86 23.35 6.93
C TYR A 196 11.76 22.34 7.26
N HIS A 197 11.07 22.55 8.38
CA HIS A 197 9.78 21.96 8.66
C HIS A 197 8.71 22.93 8.19
N CYS A 198 7.84 22.47 7.29
CA CYS A 198 6.77 23.29 6.72
C CYS A 198 5.42 22.61 6.95
N VAL A 199 4.43 23.37 7.42
CA VAL A 199 3.06 22.89 7.67
C VAL A 199 2.10 23.46 6.64
N VAL A 200 1.27 22.60 6.06
CA VAL A 200 0.18 22.97 5.14
C VAL A 200 -1.15 22.36 5.61
N MET A 201 -2.25 23.12 5.48
CA MET A 201 -3.60 22.67 5.86
C MET A 201 -4.34 21.98 4.72
N GLU A 202 -3.90 22.21 3.49
CA GLU A 202 -4.44 21.59 2.28
C GLU A 202 -3.46 20.56 1.72
N GLY A 203 -3.82 19.97 0.57
CA GLY A 203 -3.07 18.90 -0.07
C GLY A 203 -3.15 19.02 -1.58
N ARG A 204 -2.99 20.24 -2.10
CA ARG A 204 -3.01 20.49 -3.54
C ARG A 204 -1.83 19.81 -4.22
N ASN A 205 -1.92 19.59 -5.53
CA ASN A 205 -0.88 18.89 -6.26
C ASN A 205 0.46 19.64 -6.10
N ARG A 206 1.49 18.95 -5.58
CA ARG A 206 2.85 19.46 -5.41
C ARG A 206 2.95 20.80 -4.67
N GLU A 207 2.00 21.10 -3.80
CA GLU A 207 1.83 22.41 -3.16
C GLU A 207 3.11 22.93 -2.48
N VAL A 208 3.71 22.12 -1.61
CA VAL A 208 4.97 22.47 -0.91
C VAL A 208 6.08 22.85 -1.88
N ARG A 209 6.21 22.13 -3.01
CA ARG A 209 7.25 22.41 -4.01
C ARG A 209 6.98 23.72 -4.72
N ARG A 210 5.73 23.95 -5.12
CA ARG A 210 5.31 25.17 -5.84
C ARG A 210 5.43 26.42 -4.97
N LEU A 211 5.16 26.31 -3.66
CA LEU A 211 5.40 27.37 -2.70
C LEU A 211 6.88 27.79 -2.70
N TRP A 212 7.82 26.86 -2.52
CA TRP A 212 9.25 27.17 -2.57
C TRP A 212 9.71 27.65 -3.96
N GLU A 213 9.21 27.04 -5.04
CA GLU A 213 9.52 27.42 -6.43
C GLU A 213 9.06 28.86 -6.74
N SER A 214 7.98 29.34 -6.12
CA SER A 214 7.52 30.74 -6.26
C SER A 214 8.53 31.77 -5.76
N GLN A 215 9.44 31.37 -4.87
CA GLN A 215 10.54 32.21 -4.36
C GLN A 215 11.85 31.96 -5.13
N GLY A 216 11.81 31.23 -6.24
CA GLY A 216 13.00 30.86 -7.02
C GLY A 216 13.83 29.72 -6.40
N LEU A 217 13.30 29.03 -5.40
CA LEU A 217 14.01 27.99 -4.65
C LEU A 217 13.61 26.59 -5.11
N VAL A 218 14.56 25.66 -5.09
CA VAL A 218 14.32 24.28 -5.56
C VAL A 218 14.30 23.29 -4.39
N VAL A 219 13.23 22.49 -4.31
CA VAL A 219 13.10 21.42 -3.30
C VAL A 219 13.84 20.16 -3.74
N SER A 220 14.97 19.89 -3.11
CA SER A 220 15.82 18.72 -3.40
C SER A 220 15.31 17.43 -2.74
N ARG A 221 14.74 17.52 -1.53
CA ARG A 221 14.13 16.39 -0.81
C ARG A 221 12.87 16.84 -0.11
N LEU A 222 11.87 15.95 -0.10
CA LEU A 222 10.60 16.19 0.55
C LEU A 222 10.18 14.91 1.27
N LYS A 223 9.94 15.04 2.58
CA LYS A 223 9.50 13.94 3.43
C LYS A 223 8.31 14.39 4.28
N ARG A 224 7.16 13.72 4.15
CA ARG A 224 6.04 13.96 5.09
C ARG A 224 6.37 13.31 6.42
N VAL A 225 6.45 14.12 7.47
CA VAL A 225 6.82 13.65 8.83
C VAL A 225 5.60 13.58 9.75
N ARG A 226 4.50 14.27 9.43
CA ARG A 226 3.27 14.27 10.21
C ARG A 226 2.03 14.41 9.35
N PHE A 227 0.92 13.84 9.82
CA PHE A 227 -0.41 14.03 9.26
C PHE A 227 -1.41 14.08 10.41
N GLY A 228 -2.02 15.25 10.66
CA GLY A 228 -2.88 15.46 11.83
C GLY A 228 -2.15 15.07 13.12
N PRO A 229 -2.77 14.26 14.00
CA PRO A 229 -2.17 13.82 15.26
C PRO A 229 -1.08 12.73 15.09
N VAL A 230 -0.82 12.26 13.86
CA VAL A 230 0.02 11.10 13.61
C VAL A 230 1.42 11.53 13.17
N PHE A 231 2.41 11.16 13.98
CA PHE A 231 3.82 11.44 13.73
C PHE A 231 4.53 10.22 13.13
N LEU A 232 5.44 10.47 12.19
CA LEU A 232 6.34 9.44 11.68
C LEU A 232 7.49 9.23 12.66
N ASN A 233 7.32 8.26 13.54
CA ASN A 233 8.34 7.85 14.48
C ASN A 233 9.59 7.29 13.77
N SER A 234 10.75 7.44 14.42
CA SER A 234 12.04 6.96 13.92
C SER A 234 12.18 5.43 13.92
N ASP A 235 11.30 4.73 14.63
CA ASP A 235 11.22 3.28 14.74
C ASP A 235 10.70 2.60 13.47
N LEU A 236 10.07 3.35 12.55
CA LEU A 236 9.52 2.84 11.30
C LEU A 236 10.45 3.17 10.11
N PRO A 237 11.28 2.21 9.64
CA PRO A 237 12.21 2.48 8.55
C PRO A 237 11.49 2.70 7.22
N MET A 238 12.18 3.35 6.29
CA MET A 238 11.69 3.59 4.93
C MET A 238 11.35 2.28 4.22
N GLY A 239 10.23 2.27 3.49
CA GLY A 239 9.70 1.09 2.80
C GLY A 239 8.92 0.13 3.70
N ARG A 240 8.74 0.45 4.98
CA ARG A 240 8.14 -0.44 5.99
C ARG A 240 6.85 0.13 6.56
N TRP A 241 6.03 -0.76 7.11
CA TRP A 241 4.73 -0.42 7.70
C TRP A 241 4.58 -0.99 9.11
N ARG A 242 3.79 -0.31 9.92
CA ARG A 242 3.24 -0.82 11.19
C ARG A 242 1.74 -0.60 11.23
N GLU A 243 1.03 -1.50 11.91
CA GLU A 243 -0.37 -1.27 12.22
C GLU A 243 -0.48 -0.41 13.48
N MET A 244 -1.44 0.51 13.49
CA MET A 244 -1.74 1.33 14.66
C MET A 244 -2.39 0.49 15.76
N SER A 245 -2.11 0.84 17.01
CA SER A 245 -2.80 0.30 18.19
C SER A 245 -4.24 0.80 18.25
N GLN A 246 -5.08 0.13 19.06
CA GLN A 246 -6.47 0.56 19.26
C GLN A 246 -6.56 2.01 19.72
N TYR A 247 -5.72 2.37 20.71
CA TYR A 247 -5.67 3.73 21.25
C TYR A 247 -5.37 4.78 20.16
N GLU A 248 -4.38 4.52 19.29
CA GLU A 248 -4.04 5.43 18.19
C GLU A 248 -5.19 5.57 17.18
N VAL A 249 -5.89 4.47 16.87
CA VAL A 249 -7.06 4.49 15.98
C VAL A 249 -8.23 5.25 16.61
N ASP A 250 -8.42 5.14 17.93
CA ASP A 250 -9.48 5.84 18.65
C ASP A 250 -9.23 7.34 18.69
N VAL A 251 -8.00 7.76 18.98
CA VAL A 251 -7.59 9.19 18.90
C VAL A 251 -7.83 9.73 17.50
N LEU A 252 -7.40 9.00 16.46
CA LEU A 252 -7.59 9.42 15.08
C LEU A 252 -9.08 9.47 14.68
N SER A 253 -9.91 8.57 15.21
CA SER A 253 -11.35 8.56 14.96
C SER A 253 -12.04 9.72 15.66
N ALA A 254 -11.67 10.02 16.90
CA ALA A 254 -12.21 11.13 17.69
C ALA A 254 -11.91 12.48 17.04
N GLU A 255 -10.71 12.66 16.47
CA GLU A 255 -10.31 13.89 15.76
C GLU A 255 -11.25 14.26 14.60
N VAL A 256 -11.85 13.25 13.96
CA VAL A 256 -12.82 13.45 12.86
C VAL A 256 -14.27 13.22 13.29
N GLY A 257 -14.56 13.19 14.60
CA GLY A 257 -15.91 13.00 15.13
C GLY A 257 -16.53 11.64 14.79
N LEU A 258 -15.72 10.59 14.67
CA LEU A 258 -16.17 9.21 14.52
C LEU A 258 -16.19 8.50 15.87
N THR A 259 -17.20 7.65 16.07
CA THR A 259 -17.27 6.79 17.24
C THR A 259 -16.12 5.77 17.20
N PRO A 260 -15.38 5.58 18.31
CA PRO A 260 -14.42 4.50 18.45
C PRO A 260 -15.06 3.14 18.13
N VAL A 261 -14.35 2.31 17.39
CA VAL A 261 -14.77 0.93 17.08
C VAL A 261 -13.66 0.02 17.56
N ALA A 262 -13.97 -0.87 18.50
CA ALA A 262 -12.99 -1.77 19.07
C ALA A 262 -12.49 -2.76 18.01
N MET A 263 -11.17 -2.88 17.86
CA MET A 263 -10.57 -3.92 17.04
C MET A 263 -10.82 -5.28 17.69
N PRO A 264 -11.19 -6.32 16.92
CA PRO A 264 -11.32 -7.67 17.43
C PRO A 264 -10.00 -8.12 18.02
N GLN A 265 -10.10 -8.80 19.16
CA GLN A 265 -8.94 -9.43 19.78
C GLN A 265 -8.38 -10.47 18.80
N LEU A 266 -7.24 -10.16 18.19
CA LEU A 266 -6.50 -11.11 17.36
C LEU A 266 -6.11 -12.29 18.25
N ASN A 267 -6.49 -13.51 17.84
CA ASN A 267 -6.02 -14.71 18.50
C ASN A 267 -4.47 -14.73 18.55
N ALA A 268 -3.88 -15.35 19.58
CA ALA A 268 -2.45 -15.29 19.84
C ALA A 268 -1.58 -15.66 18.62
N LYS A 269 -2.03 -16.64 17.82
CA LYS A 269 -1.36 -17.06 16.58
C LYS A 269 -1.40 -15.99 15.48
N SER A 270 -2.51 -15.26 15.32
CA SER A 270 -2.62 -14.18 14.34
C SER A 270 -1.83 -12.95 14.76
N LYS A 271 -1.83 -12.65 16.07
CA LYS A 271 -1.01 -11.58 16.65
C LYS A 271 0.48 -11.87 16.43
N ASP A 272 0.95 -13.07 16.75
CA ASP A 272 2.35 -13.48 16.53
C ASP A 272 2.73 -13.45 15.04
N LYS A 273 1.84 -13.89 14.14
CA LYS A 273 2.06 -13.78 12.68
C LYS A 273 2.18 -12.33 12.22
N LEU A 274 1.30 -11.45 12.69
CA LEU A 274 1.30 -10.03 12.36
C LEU A 274 2.57 -9.36 12.90
N GLU A 275 2.93 -9.65 14.15
CA GLU A 275 4.15 -9.14 14.78
C GLU A 275 5.40 -9.65 14.07
N ARG A 276 5.43 -10.91 13.63
CA ARG A 276 6.53 -11.45 12.81
C ARG A 276 6.60 -10.77 11.45
N MET A 277 5.48 -10.44 10.81
CA MET A 277 5.45 -9.67 9.57
C MET A 277 5.93 -8.23 9.80
N GLN A 278 5.49 -7.58 10.87
CA GLN A 278 5.95 -6.25 11.26
C GLN A 278 7.44 -6.25 11.60
N ARG A 279 7.98 -7.25 12.32
CA ARG A 279 9.42 -7.40 12.61
C ARG A 279 10.26 -7.67 11.36
N LYS A 280 9.76 -8.48 10.42
CA LYS A 280 10.38 -8.64 9.09
C LYS A 280 10.37 -7.34 8.29
N SER A 281 9.34 -6.52 8.51
CA SER A 281 9.24 -5.17 7.98
C SER A 281 10.25 -4.25 8.70
N SER A 282 10.31 -4.18 10.03
CA SER A 282 11.16 -3.23 10.75
C SER A 282 12.66 -3.55 10.75
N ARG A 283 13.08 -4.76 10.32
CA ARG A 283 14.50 -5.08 10.19
C ARG A 283 15.20 -4.20 9.13
N PRO A 284 16.34 -3.56 9.45
CA PRO A 284 17.11 -2.77 8.50
C PRO A 284 17.46 -3.61 7.29
N VAL A 285 17.17 -3.07 6.10
CA VAL A 285 17.53 -3.69 4.84
C VAL A 285 19.06 -3.75 4.75
N GLY A 286 19.62 -4.96 4.62
CA GLY A 286 21.05 -5.16 4.44
C GLY A 286 21.56 -4.39 3.23
N LYS A 287 22.83 -3.93 3.30
CA LYS A 287 23.49 -3.07 2.30
C LYS A 287 23.37 -3.54 0.84
N SER A 288 23.05 -4.83 0.62
CA SER A 288 22.88 -5.48 -0.68
C SER A 288 21.52 -5.27 -1.35
N GLU A 289 20.48 -4.83 -0.64
CA GLU A 289 19.13 -4.57 -1.19
C GLU A 289 18.86 -3.07 -1.44
N ARG A 290 19.90 -2.22 -1.40
CA ARG A 290 19.80 -0.87 -1.97
C ARG A 290 19.61 -1.02 -3.48
N VAL A 291 18.36 -0.91 -3.90
CA VAL A 291 17.93 -0.82 -5.30
C VAL A 291 18.91 0.04 -6.08
N ARG A 292 19.43 -0.50 -7.18
CA ARG A 292 20.17 0.26 -8.20
C ARG A 292 19.24 1.39 -8.67
N THR A 293 19.46 2.59 -8.17
CA THR A 293 18.87 3.80 -8.73
C THR A 293 19.25 3.83 -10.21
N LEU A 294 18.27 3.66 -11.10
CA LEU A 294 18.46 3.89 -12.52
C LEU A 294 18.89 5.35 -12.68
N ARG A 295 20.18 5.54 -13.01
CA ARG A 295 20.73 6.84 -13.34
C ARG A 295 20.04 7.30 -14.64
N PRO A 296 19.56 8.55 -14.74
CA PRO A 296 19.02 9.06 -16.00
C PRO A 296 20.10 8.97 -17.08
N ALA A 297 19.76 8.36 -18.21
CA ALA A 297 20.64 8.27 -19.37
C ALA A 297 20.73 9.64 -20.04
N ASN A 298 21.63 10.50 -19.56
CA ASN A 298 22.06 11.66 -20.33
C ASN A 298 23.18 11.23 -21.28
N GLY A 299 22.91 11.43 -22.57
CA GLY A 299 23.76 11.03 -23.67
C GLY A 299 25.13 11.71 -23.66
N SER A 300 26.15 10.89 -23.80
CA SER A 300 27.41 11.27 -24.42
C SER A 300 27.77 10.14 -25.38
N ALA A 301 27.75 10.45 -26.67
CA ALA A 301 27.98 9.54 -27.77
C ALA A 301 29.29 8.78 -27.61
N ALA A 302 29.22 7.45 -27.71
CA ALA A 302 30.39 6.60 -27.84
C ALA A 302 30.94 6.72 -29.26
N THR A 303 32.12 7.33 -29.42
CA THR A 303 32.91 7.27 -30.64
C THR A 303 33.43 5.84 -30.89
N PRO A 304 33.37 5.29 -32.12
CA PRO A 304 33.83 3.93 -32.39
C PRO A 304 35.37 3.87 -32.41
N ARG A 305 35.93 2.84 -31.78
CA ARG A 305 37.35 2.49 -31.84
C ARG A 305 37.73 2.08 -33.27
N VAL A 306 38.64 2.82 -33.87
CA VAL A 306 39.31 2.48 -35.13
C VAL A 306 40.37 1.40 -34.85
N SER A 307 40.26 0.30 -35.58
CA SER A 307 41.24 -0.78 -35.73
C SER A 307 42.53 -0.25 -36.37
N ARG A 308 43.70 -0.52 -35.76
CA ARG A 308 45.01 -0.27 -36.36
C ARG A 308 45.79 -1.58 -36.50
N GLU A 309 46.24 -1.82 -37.73
CA GLU A 309 47.07 -2.92 -38.21
C GLU A 309 48.50 -2.90 -37.62
N PRO A 310 49.23 -4.04 -37.68
CA PRO A 310 50.54 -4.19 -37.05
C PRO A 310 51.67 -3.64 -37.92
N GLN A 311 52.65 -2.97 -37.30
CA GLN A 311 53.93 -2.65 -37.93
C GLN A 311 55.11 -3.20 -37.11
N ILE A 312 56.09 -3.68 -37.86
CA ILE A 312 57.25 -4.49 -37.51
C ILE A 312 58.47 -3.60 -37.16
N GLU A 313 59.29 -4.12 -36.24
CA GLU A 313 60.70 -3.87 -35.86
C GLU A 313 61.39 -2.52 -36.06
N GLY A 314 62.04 -2.05 -34.97
CA GLY A 314 63.08 -1.01 -35.00
C GLY A 314 63.60 -0.63 -33.60
N GLU A 315 64.69 -1.30 -33.20
CA GLU A 315 65.79 -0.89 -32.30
C GLU A 315 65.54 -0.22 -30.92
N ARG A 316 66.10 -0.88 -29.89
CA ARG A 316 66.40 -0.34 -28.54
C ARG A 316 67.73 0.45 -28.56
N PRO A 317 67.91 1.36 -27.59
CA PRO A 317 69.11 1.26 -26.75
C PRO A 317 68.80 1.37 -25.25
N GLY A 318 69.56 0.62 -24.45
CA GLY A 318 69.35 0.46 -23.00
C GLY A 318 70.21 1.36 -22.10
N ARG A 319 69.90 1.33 -20.79
CA ARG A 319 70.87 1.60 -19.71
C ARG A 319 70.45 0.95 -18.38
N LYS A 320 71.48 0.71 -17.56
CA LYS A 320 71.71 -0.31 -16.50
C LYS A 320 70.97 -0.12 -15.15
N PRO A 321 70.93 -1.15 -14.27
CA PRO A 321 70.26 -1.13 -12.96
C PRO A 321 71.22 -0.79 -11.80
N ALA A 322 70.67 -0.27 -10.68
CA ALA A 322 71.39 -0.22 -9.39
C ALA A 322 70.46 -0.31 -8.17
N ALA A 323 70.78 -1.30 -7.33
CA ALA A 323 70.78 -1.39 -5.86
C ALA A 323 69.51 -1.16 -4.98
N ARG A 324 69.23 -2.20 -4.17
CA ARG A 324 68.44 -2.21 -2.94
C ARG A 324 69.27 -1.71 -1.75
N PRO A 325 68.62 -1.43 -0.60
CA PRO A 325 69.19 -1.79 0.70
C PRO A 325 68.26 -2.71 1.52
N ASP A 326 68.90 -3.65 2.22
CA ASP A 326 68.34 -4.56 3.22
C ASP A 326 68.56 -4.03 4.66
N GLY A 327 67.72 -4.48 5.59
CA GLY A 327 67.91 -4.42 7.05
C GLY A 327 66.57 -4.31 7.78
N GLU A 328 66.20 -5.07 8.83
CA GLU A 328 66.85 -6.09 9.65
C GLU A 328 65.75 -6.96 10.32
N ARG A 329 66.11 -8.19 10.71
CA ARG A 329 65.27 -9.13 11.46
C ARG A 329 65.40 -8.95 12.98
N GLY A 330 64.27 -9.03 13.68
CA GLY A 330 64.18 -9.34 15.11
C GLY A 330 63.35 -10.63 15.34
N SER A 331 63.72 -11.40 16.36
CA SER A 331 63.50 -12.83 16.53
C SER A 331 62.43 -13.24 17.57
N ARG A 332 62.02 -14.53 17.53
CA ARG A 332 61.68 -15.45 18.67
C ARG A 332 60.22 -15.97 18.84
N ALA A 333 60.00 -17.19 18.30
CA ALA A 333 59.52 -18.44 18.95
C ALA A 333 58.09 -18.56 19.60
N PRO A 334 57.57 -19.78 19.92
CA PRO A 334 56.40 -20.37 19.22
C PRO A 334 55.26 -20.90 20.13
N ARG A 335 54.10 -21.28 19.57
CA ARG A 335 53.10 -22.15 20.24
C ARG A 335 52.40 -23.14 19.27
N PRO A 336 51.96 -24.33 19.75
CA PRO A 336 51.87 -25.55 18.94
C PRO A 336 50.45 -25.95 18.49
N ALA A 337 50.45 -26.99 17.65
CA ALA A 337 49.39 -27.55 16.83
C ALA A 337 48.30 -28.37 17.56
N THR A 338 47.11 -28.41 16.95
CA THR A 338 46.34 -29.62 16.56
C THR A 338 45.41 -29.19 15.41
N GLY A 339 45.16 -29.88 14.30
CA GLY A 339 45.52 -31.21 13.84
C GLY A 339 44.34 -31.79 13.04
N ARG A 340 44.49 -31.85 11.71
CA ARG A 340 43.97 -32.87 10.75
C ARG A 340 43.30 -32.27 9.50
N GLY A 341 44.03 -32.38 8.39
CA GLY A 341 43.49 -32.40 7.04
C GLY A 341 43.88 -33.71 6.34
N THR A 342 42.90 -34.27 5.61
CA THR A 342 42.95 -34.88 4.25
C THR A 342 43.79 -36.16 4.03
N PRO A 343 43.39 -37.07 3.11
CA PRO A 343 43.61 -36.83 1.67
C PRO A 343 42.51 -37.30 0.70
N VAL A 344 42.70 -36.82 -0.53
CA VAL A 344 41.96 -36.96 -1.79
C VAL A 344 42.38 -38.24 -2.54
N ALA A 345 41.46 -38.86 -3.29
CA ALA A 345 41.62 -39.61 -4.56
C ALA A 345 40.26 -40.28 -4.86
N ASP A 346 39.78 -40.60 -6.07
CA ASP A 346 40.13 -40.35 -7.46
C ASP A 346 38.86 -40.68 -8.28
N ARG A 347 38.76 -40.18 -9.51
CA ARG A 347 37.61 -40.36 -10.41
C ARG A 347 37.72 -41.64 -11.25
N PRO A 348 36.59 -42.27 -11.62
CA PRO A 348 36.46 -42.78 -12.99
C PRO A 348 35.17 -42.33 -13.68
N ALA A 349 35.29 -42.17 -15.00
CA ALA A 349 34.19 -41.98 -15.95
C ALA A 349 33.55 -43.33 -16.29
N ASP A 350 32.23 -43.39 -16.53
CA ASP A 350 31.71 -43.71 -17.86
C ASP A 350 30.17 -43.59 -18.00
N THR A 351 29.79 -43.11 -19.17
CA THR A 351 28.60 -43.36 -20.02
C THR A 351 27.12 -43.45 -19.54
N LYS A 352 26.31 -42.80 -20.40
CA LYS A 352 24.94 -43.11 -20.88
C LYS A 352 23.72 -42.59 -20.12
N ARG A 353 23.20 -41.49 -20.69
CA ARG A 353 21.82 -40.99 -20.59
C ARG A 353 21.05 -41.44 -21.84
N PRO A 354 19.77 -41.82 -21.74
CA PRO A 354 18.82 -41.53 -22.81
C PRO A 354 17.62 -40.70 -22.34
N ALA A 355 17.02 -40.05 -23.32
CA ALA A 355 16.11 -38.92 -23.21
C ALA A 355 14.63 -39.27 -22.94
N LYS A 356 13.89 -38.24 -22.51
CA LYS A 356 12.41 -38.19 -22.40
C LYS A 356 11.70 -38.48 -23.72
N PRO A 357 10.50 -39.08 -23.70
CA PRO A 357 9.51 -38.91 -24.75
C PRO A 357 8.42 -37.88 -24.39
N ALA A 358 7.97 -37.16 -25.41
CA ALA A 358 6.85 -36.21 -25.43
C ALA A 358 5.49 -36.93 -25.68
N PRO A 359 4.33 -36.24 -25.63
CA PRO A 359 3.02 -36.84 -25.36
C PRO A 359 2.31 -37.35 -26.62
N LYS A 360 1.38 -38.31 -26.45
CA LYS A 360 0.43 -38.74 -27.49
C LYS A 360 -1.01 -38.67 -26.99
N SER A 361 -1.83 -37.96 -27.76
CA SER A 361 -3.29 -38.01 -27.77
C SER A 361 -3.82 -39.28 -28.44
N LYS A 362 -4.91 -39.86 -27.94
CA LYS A 362 -6.09 -40.30 -28.74
C LYS A 362 -7.22 -40.81 -27.81
N ARG A 363 -8.44 -40.47 -28.23
CA ARG A 363 -9.81 -40.68 -27.71
C ARG A 363 -10.24 -42.18 -27.78
N PRO A 364 -11.37 -42.65 -27.17
CA PRO A 364 -12.71 -42.28 -27.65
C PRO A 364 -13.86 -42.17 -26.63
N SER A 365 -14.93 -41.61 -27.21
CA SER A 365 -16.30 -41.36 -26.79
C SER A 365 -17.13 -42.57 -26.34
N LEU A 366 -18.06 -42.34 -25.41
CA LEU A 366 -19.33 -43.06 -25.31
C LEU A 366 -20.48 -42.04 -25.22
N VAL A 367 -21.37 -42.13 -26.21
CA VAL A 367 -22.73 -41.59 -26.28
C VAL A 367 -23.62 -42.82 -26.44
N LEU A 368 -24.80 -42.79 -25.82
CA LEU A 368 -26.06 -43.52 -26.08
C LEU A 368 -26.81 -43.57 -24.73
N ASP A 369 -28.13 -43.48 -24.62
CA ASP A 369 -29.17 -42.73 -25.32
C ASP A 369 -30.37 -42.72 -24.34
N LYS A 370 -31.42 -41.99 -24.70
CA LYS A 370 -32.67 -41.79 -23.96
C LYS A 370 -33.44 -43.10 -23.69
N ASP A 371 -34.18 -43.14 -22.57
CA ASP A 371 -35.60 -43.53 -22.55
C ASP A 371 -36.26 -43.28 -21.17
N ALA A 372 -37.42 -42.64 -21.23
CA ALA A 372 -38.47 -42.60 -20.19
C ALA A 372 -39.75 -43.10 -20.90
N PRO A 373 -40.74 -43.75 -20.22
CA PRO A 373 -41.70 -42.98 -19.43
C PRO A 373 -42.43 -43.69 -18.25
N SER A 374 -42.95 -42.85 -17.35
CA SER A 374 -44.23 -42.91 -16.61
C SER A 374 -44.75 -44.21 -15.95
N GLY A 375 -45.10 -44.13 -14.65
CA GLY A 375 -45.99 -45.10 -14.00
C GLY A 375 -46.32 -44.87 -12.51
N LYS A 376 -47.28 -43.96 -12.23
CA LYS A 376 -48.25 -43.89 -11.10
C LYS A 376 -47.98 -44.71 -9.80
N ARG A 377 -48.10 -44.08 -8.61
CA ARG A 377 -49.32 -44.06 -7.76
C ARG A 377 -49.15 -43.29 -6.43
N ARG A 378 -50.23 -42.62 -6.05
CA ARG A 378 -50.50 -41.85 -4.81
C ARG A 378 -50.56 -42.75 -3.56
N GLY A 379 -50.36 -42.15 -2.38
CA GLY A 379 -50.97 -42.63 -1.14
C GLY A 379 -50.45 -41.98 0.14
N ALA A 380 -51.09 -40.90 0.58
CA ALA A 380 -51.28 -40.57 1.99
C ALA A 380 -52.80 -40.43 2.19
N PRO A 381 -53.37 -40.84 3.34
CA PRO A 381 -53.69 -39.81 4.34
C PRO A 381 -53.72 -40.26 5.83
N ALA A 382 -53.55 -39.25 6.70
CA ALA A 382 -54.25 -38.94 7.97
C ALA A 382 -54.45 -39.96 9.11
N GLY A 383 -54.29 -39.45 10.34
CA GLY A 383 -54.87 -39.97 11.59
C GLY A 383 -53.97 -39.70 12.81
N SER A 384 -54.15 -38.59 13.52
CA SER A 384 -54.95 -38.47 14.78
C SER A 384 -54.18 -38.87 16.05
N GLY A 385 -54.05 -37.94 17.01
CA GLY A 385 -53.59 -38.22 18.38
C GLY A 385 -53.08 -36.95 19.08
N GLN A 386 -53.97 -36.09 19.56
CA GLN A 386 -54.30 -35.90 20.99
C GLN A 386 -53.22 -35.22 21.85
N ARG A 387 -53.55 -33.99 22.28
CA ARG A 387 -53.03 -33.31 23.48
C ARG A 387 -53.58 -34.00 24.75
N PRO A 388 -52.88 -33.89 25.89
CA PRO A 388 -53.16 -32.85 26.90
C PRO A 388 -51.86 -32.22 27.44
N GLY A 389 -51.77 -31.00 27.99
CA GLY A 389 -52.78 -30.17 28.62
C GLY A 389 -52.64 -30.15 30.16
N PHE A 390 -51.54 -29.61 30.70
CA PHE A 390 -51.39 -29.14 32.11
C PHE A 390 -50.26 -28.09 32.08
N GLY A 391 -50.31 -26.90 32.66
CA GLY A 391 -51.20 -26.30 33.64
C GLY A 391 -50.32 -25.30 34.42
N ARG A 392 -50.49 -24.00 34.16
CA ARG A 392 -49.85 -22.91 34.92
C ARG A 392 -50.24 -22.99 36.40
N ARG A 393 -49.31 -22.64 37.30
CA ARG A 393 -49.52 -21.66 38.40
C ARG A 393 -48.19 -21.29 39.08
N LYS A 394 -47.86 -20.00 39.02
CA LYS A 394 -47.18 -19.19 40.06
C LYS A 394 -48.21 -18.86 41.16
N PRO A 395 -47.86 -18.47 42.41
CA PRO A 395 -46.97 -17.36 42.83
C PRO A 395 -45.92 -17.81 43.87
N GLU A 396 -44.88 -17.08 44.28
CA GLU A 396 -44.74 -15.67 44.69
C GLU A 396 -43.77 -14.84 43.83
#